data_AF-A0A1H4Y1B9-F1
#
_entry.id   AF-A0A1H4Y1B9-F1
#
_cell.length_a   1.000
_cell.length_b   1.000
_cell.length_c   1.000
_cell.angle_alpha   90.00
_cell.angle_beta   90.00
_cell.angle_gamma   90.00
#
_symmetry.space_group_name_H-M   'P 1'
#
loop_
_entity.id
_entity.type
_entity.pdbx_description
1 polymer ?
#
loop_
_entity_poly.entity_id
_entity_poly.type
_entity_poly.pdbx_seq_one_letter_code
_entity_poly.pdbx_strand_id
1 'polypeptide(L)'
;MSQKPLCDCNQGCLPCTCSPQRQVAQQQQDQNAARQRIAVLENAYVRAGEREHELRVKLHAAKQKLAEMDALFGAYGDTLRPFLALMVRELKANSHKGDRDGWLRMTAATAFNEITHHQDKLGEALSALDYPQISEYAADVANCCMMLLDVMGLLSASAEPTTPKTLPRAHDVMMFQRSTGPSSPAERDERAEFVVPEGYALVPKSMLLDKEVIGAINFHCGDTDEEEGGQFGQYADGRLWVGYVLDDDGNKVHGLHIATDEYWEEGSTTLVEFPEARAALERKP
;
A
#
# COMPACT_ATOMS: atom_id res chain seq x y z
N MET A 1 22.61 -77.29 -70.21
CA MET A 1 21.35 -76.59 -69.94
C MET A 1 20.37 -77.60 -69.38
N SER A 2 20.03 -77.53 -68.10
CA SER A 2 18.95 -78.34 -67.53
C SER A 2 18.22 -77.49 -66.51
N GLN A 3 17.09 -76.94 -66.95
CA GLN A 3 16.17 -76.16 -66.12
C GLN A 3 15.51 -77.13 -65.13
N LYS A 4 15.68 -76.87 -63.83
CA LYS A 4 14.88 -77.51 -62.79
C LYS A 4 13.46 -76.92 -62.80
N PRO A 5 12.43 -77.75 -62.62
CA PRO A 5 11.05 -77.31 -62.74
C PRO A 5 10.64 -76.45 -61.54
N LEU A 6 9.83 -75.42 -61.82
CA LEU A 6 9.03 -74.73 -60.80
C LEU A 6 7.92 -75.68 -60.33
N CYS A 7 7.85 -75.95 -59.03
CA CYS A 7 6.69 -76.61 -58.42
C CYS A 7 5.49 -75.66 -58.44
N ASP A 8 4.41 -76.13 -59.05
CA ASP A 8 3.07 -75.54 -59.02
C ASP A 8 2.32 -76.13 -57.80
N CYS A 9 2.12 -75.34 -56.76
CA CYS A 9 1.56 -75.78 -55.48
C CYS A 9 0.06 -75.46 -55.36
N ASN A 10 -0.75 -75.98 -56.28
CA ASN A 10 -2.20 -75.78 -56.24
C ASN A 10 -2.98 -77.10 -56.41
N GLN A 11 -2.78 -78.06 -55.48
CA GLN A 11 -3.67 -79.20 -55.24
C GLN A 11 -3.22 -79.99 -54.00
N GLY A 12 -4.02 -79.98 -52.93
CA GLY A 12 -4.12 -81.10 -51.97
C GLY A 12 -2.87 -81.58 -51.20
N CYS A 13 -1.89 -80.74 -50.88
CA CYS A 13 -0.73 -81.18 -50.10
C CYS A 13 -1.01 -81.23 -48.58
N LEU A 14 -0.76 -82.41 -48.00
CA LEU A 14 -0.41 -82.68 -46.59
C LEU A 14 0.41 -81.54 -45.97
N PRO A 15 0.37 -81.32 -44.63
CA PRO A 15 0.96 -80.15 -43.99
C PRO A 15 2.38 -79.95 -44.51
N CYS A 16 2.54 -78.90 -45.33
CA CYS A 16 3.80 -78.56 -45.95
C CYS A 16 4.79 -78.45 -44.80
N THR A 17 5.72 -79.41 -44.70
CA THR A 17 6.81 -79.37 -43.74
C THR A 17 7.68 -78.22 -44.21
N CYS A 18 7.31 -77.00 -43.80
CA CYS A 18 8.20 -75.85 -43.87
C CYS A 18 9.53 -76.36 -43.37
N SER A 19 10.54 -76.38 -44.26
CA SER A 19 11.88 -76.89 -43.96
C SER A 19 12.25 -76.43 -42.55
N PRO A 20 12.86 -77.28 -41.70
CA PRO A 20 13.27 -76.89 -40.34
C PRO A 20 13.96 -75.52 -40.30
N GLN A 21 14.67 -75.15 -41.38
CA GLN A 21 15.26 -73.84 -41.60
C GLN A 21 14.27 -72.67 -41.63
N ARG A 22 13.08 -72.81 -42.23
CA ARG A 22 12.01 -71.79 -42.22
C ARG A 22 11.40 -71.62 -40.83
N GLN A 23 11.20 -72.70 -40.09
CA GLN A 23 10.66 -72.63 -38.72
C GLN A 23 11.65 -71.95 -37.77
N VAL A 24 12.93 -72.27 -37.88
CA VAL A 24 14.00 -71.59 -37.13
C VAL A 24 14.11 -70.11 -37.52
N ALA A 25 13.99 -69.78 -38.81
CA ALA A 25 14.01 -68.38 -39.26
C ALA A 25 12.81 -67.58 -38.71
N GLN A 26 11.61 -68.15 -38.73
CA GLN A 26 10.42 -67.51 -38.18
C GLN A 26 10.55 -67.32 -36.66
N GLN A 27 11.01 -68.35 -35.94
CA GLN A 27 11.24 -68.26 -34.50
C GLN A 27 12.27 -67.19 -34.14
N GLN A 28 13.35 -67.07 -34.93
CA GLN A 28 14.36 -66.02 -34.75
C GLN A 28 13.77 -64.63 -35.01
N GLN A 29 12.93 -64.50 -36.03
CA GLN A 29 12.25 -63.24 -36.35
C GLN A 29 11.28 -62.82 -35.23
N ASP A 30 10.51 -63.77 -34.69
CA ASP A 30 9.58 -63.52 -33.59
C ASP A 30 10.33 -63.14 -32.30
N GLN A 31 11.45 -63.81 -32.01
CA GLN A 31 12.32 -63.45 -30.88
C GLN A 31 12.90 -62.05 -31.04
N ASN A 32 13.35 -61.69 -32.25
CA ASN A 32 13.86 -60.35 -32.52
C ASN A 32 12.76 -59.29 -32.37
N ALA A 33 11.54 -59.56 -32.86
CA ALA A 33 10.39 -58.67 -32.70
C ALA A 33 9.97 -58.51 -31.23
N ALA A 34 9.99 -59.59 -30.44
CA ALA A 34 9.73 -59.55 -29.01
C ALA A 34 10.77 -58.71 -28.27
N ARG A 35 12.07 -58.89 -28.58
CA ARG A 35 13.16 -58.08 -28.01
C ARG A 35 12.99 -56.60 -28.34
N GLN A 36 12.61 -56.25 -29.57
CA GLN A 36 12.32 -54.86 -29.94
C GLN A 36 11.14 -54.28 -29.15
N ARG A 37 10.06 -55.06 -28.97
CA ARG A 37 8.90 -54.62 -28.16
C ARG A 37 9.27 -54.39 -26.70
N ILE A 38 10.07 -55.28 -26.10
CA ILE A 38 10.56 -55.13 -24.73
C ILE A 38 11.37 -53.84 -24.61
N ALA A 39 12.33 -53.61 -25.51
CA ALA A 39 13.14 -52.40 -25.49
C ALA A 39 12.31 -51.11 -25.63
N VAL A 40 11.24 -51.12 -26.44
CA VAL A 40 10.31 -49.98 -26.55
C VAL A 40 9.56 -49.75 -25.24
N LEU A 41 9.07 -50.80 -24.59
CA LEU A 41 8.35 -50.71 -23.31
C LEU A 41 9.27 -50.27 -22.16
N GLU A 42 10.50 -50.78 -22.09
CA GLU A 42 11.50 -50.35 -21.10
C GLU A 42 11.82 -48.86 -21.25
N ASN A 43 12.03 -48.38 -22.47
CA ASN A 43 12.24 -46.96 -22.74
C ASN A 43 11.01 -46.09 -22.41
N ALA A 44 9.79 -46.62 -22.59
CA ALA A 44 8.56 -45.93 -22.20
C ALA A 44 8.42 -45.87 -20.67
N TYR A 45 8.76 -46.96 -19.97
CA TYR A 45 8.75 -47.04 -18.52
C TYR A 45 9.74 -46.05 -17.89
N VAL A 46 10.98 -45.98 -18.41
CA VAL A 46 11.98 -45.00 -17.94
C VAL A 46 11.48 -43.57 -18.11
N ARG A 47 10.96 -43.21 -19.30
CA ARG A 47 10.40 -41.87 -19.56
C ARG A 47 9.21 -41.53 -18.67
N ALA A 48 8.37 -42.51 -18.35
CA ALA A 48 7.27 -42.31 -17.43
C ALA A 48 7.77 -42.02 -16.01
N GLY A 49 8.81 -42.74 -15.55
CA GLY A 49 9.46 -42.48 -14.27
C GLY A 49 10.13 -41.10 -14.18
N GLU A 50 10.79 -40.65 -15.25
CA GLU A 50 11.35 -39.29 -15.34
C GLU A 50 10.26 -38.22 -15.22
N ARG A 51 9.15 -38.39 -15.95
CA ARG A 51 8.01 -37.47 -15.88
C ARG A 51 7.33 -37.47 -14.51
N GLU A 52 7.22 -38.63 -13.87
CA GLU A 52 6.71 -38.72 -12.51
C GLU A 52 7.62 -37.97 -11.53
N HIS A 53 8.94 -38.16 -11.64
CA HIS A 53 9.91 -37.44 -10.82
C HIS A 53 9.79 -35.92 -11.01
N GLU A 54 9.71 -35.46 -12.26
CA GLU A 54 9.50 -34.05 -12.59
C GLU A 54 8.22 -33.49 -11.94
N LEU A 55 7.11 -34.22 -12.03
CA LEU A 55 5.85 -33.82 -11.41
C LEU A 55 5.93 -33.79 -9.88
N ARG A 56 6.62 -34.74 -9.25
CA ARG A 56 6.84 -34.74 -7.80
C ARG A 56 7.67 -33.53 -7.35
N VAL A 57 8.71 -33.18 -8.10
CA VAL A 57 9.51 -31.97 -7.84
C VAL A 57 8.64 -30.71 -7.95
N LYS A 58 7.84 -30.58 -9.02
CA LYS A 58 6.90 -29.45 -9.19
C LYS A 58 5.87 -29.37 -8.07
N LEU A 59 5.31 -30.51 -7.66
CA LEU A 59 4.35 -30.57 -6.56
C LEU A 59 4.98 -30.13 -5.23
N HIS A 60 6.22 -30.57 -4.96
CA HIS A 60 6.93 -30.16 -3.75
C HIS A 60 7.19 -28.65 -3.74
N ALA A 61 7.67 -28.09 -4.86
CA ALA A 61 7.88 -26.65 -5.00
C ALA A 61 6.56 -25.86 -4.84
N ALA A 62 5.45 -26.34 -5.39
CA ALA A 62 4.15 -25.71 -5.22
C ALA A 62 3.67 -25.74 -3.76
N LYS A 63 3.87 -26.86 -3.05
CA LYS A 63 3.56 -26.98 -1.62
C LYS A 63 4.41 -26.04 -0.76
N GLN A 64 5.69 -25.89 -1.08
CA GLN A 64 6.56 -24.94 -0.40
C GLN A 64 6.06 -23.51 -0.58
N LYS A 65 5.76 -23.10 -1.83
CA LYS A 65 5.18 -21.77 -2.10
C LYS A 65 3.85 -21.54 -1.37
N LEU A 66 2.99 -22.55 -1.31
CA LEU A 66 1.73 -22.44 -0.58
C LEU A 66 1.99 -22.25 0.92
N ALA A 67 2.91 -23.02 1.51
CA ALA A 67 3.29 -22.87 2.91
C ALA A 67 3.95 -21.51 3.21
N GLU A 68 4.77 -20.98 2.29
CA GLU A 68 5.34 -19.63 2.39
C GLU A 68 4.24 -18.56 2.36
N MET A 69 3.24 -18.70 1.48
CA MET A 69 2.08 -17.79 1.46
C MET A 69 1.23 -17.92 2.73
N ASP A 70 0.99 -19.14 3.22
CA ASP A 70 0.26 -19.37 4.46
C ASP A 70 1.01 -18.77 5.66
N ALA A 71 2.35 -18.86 5.68
CA ALA A 71 3.18 -18.21 6.69
C ALA A 71 3.16 -16.67 6.58
N LEU A 72 3.16 -16.13 5.36
CA LEU A 72 3.14 -14.69 5.11
C LEU A 72 1.83 -14.04 5.55
N PHE A 73 0.69 -14.67 5.24
CA PHE A 73 -0.62 -14.10 5.53
C PHE A 73 -1.21 -14.58 6.87
N GLY A 74 -0.74 -15.70 7.40
CA GLY A 74 -1.20 -16.26 8.67
C GLY A 74 -2.72 -16.39 8.73
N ALA A 75 -3.29 -16.00 9.88
CA ALA A 75 -4.73 -16.02 10.12
C ALA A 75 -5.54 -15.09 9.21
N TYR A 76 -4.90 -14.15 8.52
CA TYR A 76 -5.57 -13.18 7.64
C TYR A 76 -5.52 -13.58 6.17
N GLY A 77 -5.00 -14.76 5.82
CA GLY A 77 -4.87 -15.24 4.45
C GLY A 77 -6.17 -15.20 3.65
N ASP A 78 -7.27 -15.62 4.24
CA ASP A 78 -8.57 -15.66 3.56
C ASP A 78 -9.10 -14.26 3.24
N THR A 79 -8.74 -13.25 4.03
CA THR A 79 -9.13 -11.85 3.80
C THR A 79 -8.16 -11.12 2.87
N LEU A 80 -6.85 -11.31 3.07
CA LEU A 80 -5.82 -10.57 2.34
C LEU A 80 -5.67 -11.03 0.90
N ARG A 81 -5.83 -12.33 0.62
CA ARG A 81 -5.68 -12.87 -0.75
C ARG A 81 -6.66 -12.26 -1.76
N PRO A 82 -7.99 -12.25 -1.51
CA PRO A 82 -8.93 -11.62 -2.44
C PRO A 82 -8.67 -10.11 -2.54
N PHE A 83 -8.33 -9.43 -1.44
CA PHE A 83 -8.03 -8.00 -1.46
C PHE A 83 -6.79 -7.66 -2.30
N LEU A 84 -5.70 -8.42 -2.17
CA LEU A 84 -4.51 -8.26 -3.01
C LEU A 84 -4.80 -8.53 -4.47
N ALA A 85 -5.67 -9.50 -4.78
CA ALA A 85 -6.10 -9.76 -6.15
C ALA A 85 -6.86 -8.57 -6.75
N LEU A 86 -7.69 -7.88 -5.94
CA LEU A 86 -8.35 -6.64 -6.32
C LEU A 86 -7.32 -5.53 -6.59
N MET A 87 -6.42 -5.27 -5.64
CA MET A 87 -5.34 -4.27 -5.80
C MET A 87 -4.56 -4.46 -7.11
N VAL A 88 -4.15 -5.71 -7.40
CA VAL A 88 -3.42 -6.05 -8.63
C VAL A 88 -4.27 -5.84 -9.88
N ARG A 89 -5.57 -6.13 -9.82
CA ARG A 89 -6.48 -5.91 -10.95
C ARG A 89 -6.62 -4.42 -11.26
N GLU A 90 -6.80 -3.58 -10.25
CA GLU A 90 -6.96 -2.14 -10.44
C GLU A 90 -5.66 -1.48 -10.93
N LEU A 91 -4.48 -1.89 -10.44
CA LEU A 91 -3.20 -1.45 -11.01
C LEU A 91 -3.07 -1.80 -12.49
N LYS A 92 -3.50 -3.00 -12.88
CA LYS A 92 -3.49 -3.43 -14.30
C LYS A 92 -4.48 -2.62 -15.13
N ALA A 93 -5.68 -2.36 -14.63
CA ALA A 93 -6.67 -1.54 -15.30
C ALA A 93 -6.16 -0.11 -15.52
N ASN A 94 -5.47 0.45 -14.53
CA ASN A 94 -4.89 1.79 -14.55
C ASN A 94 -3.50 1.88 -15.20
N SER A 95 -2.92 0.77 -15.68
CA SER A 95 -1.57 0.74 -16.26
C SER A 95 -1.35 1.67 -17.46
N HIS A 96 -2.42 2.08 -18.14
CA HIS A 96 -2.38 3.05 -19.23
C HIS A 96 -2.17 4.50 -18.77
N LYS A 97 -2.44 4.81 -17.49
CA LYS A 97 -2.28 6.15 -16.88
C LYS A 97 -0.85 6.42 -16.40
N GLY A 98 -0.05 5.37 -16.27
CA GLY A 98 1.32 5.44 -15.80
C GLY A 98 1.79 4.10 -15.25
N ASP A 99 3.09 3.94 -15.19
CA ASP A 99 3.76 2.83 -14.54
C ASP A 99 4.44 3.30 -13.24
N ARG A 100 5.19 2.39 -12.62
CA ARG A 100 5.95 2.69 -11.41
C ARG A 100 6.91 3.87 -11.60
N ASP A 101 7.61 3.91 -12.74
CA ASP A 101 8.52 5.03 -13.05
C ASP A 101 7.74 6.34 -13.21
N GLY A 102 6.51 6.28 -13.70
CA GLY A 102 5.54 7.38 -13.75
C GLY A 102 5.25 7.97 -12.39
N TRP A 103 4.81 7.15 -11.42
CA TRP A 103 4.49 7.68 -10.10
C TRP A 103 5.71 8.06 -9.27
N LEU A 104 6.88 7.44 -9.49
CA LEU A 104 8.12 7.82 -8.80
C LEU A 104 8.58 9.24 -9.17
N ARG A 105 8.07 9.80 -10.26
CA ARG A 105 8.28 11.22 -10.63
C ARG A 105 7.31 12.17 -9.91
N MET A 106 6.28 11.66 -9.23
CA MET A 106 5.34 12.48 -8.47
C MET A 106 5.97 12.93 -7.15
N THR A 107 5.53 14.08 -6.65
CA THR A 107 5.89 14.51 -5.29
C THR A 107 5.03 13.77 -4.27
N ALA A 108 5.51 13.65 -3.02
CA ALA A 108 4.72 13.07 -1.93
C ALA A 108 3.37 13.80 -1.75
N ALA A 109 3.32 15.13 -1.93
CA ALA A 109 2.08 15.89 -1.90
C ALA A 109 1.11 15.49 -3.02
N THR A 110 1.62 15.25 -4.24
CA THR A 110 0.77 14.79 -5.35
C THR A 110 0.24 13.38 -5.08
N ALA A 111 1.10 12.46 -4.61
CA ALA A 111 0.67 11.11 -4.24
C ALA A 111 -0.36 11.12 -3.09
N PHE A 112 -0.22 12.03 -2.12
CA PHE A 112 -1.19 12.20 -1.06
C PHE A 112 -2.53 12.75 -1.58
N ASN A 113 -2.52 13.72 -2.50
CA ASN A 113 -3.74 14.22 -3.12
C ASN A 113 -4.52 13.12 -3.87
N GLU A 114 -3.83 12.16 -4.51
CA GLU A 114 -4.47 11.00 -5.12
C GLU A 114 -5.17 10.10 -4.08
N ILE A 115 -4.57 9.94 -2.89
CA ILE A 115 -5.21 9.19 -1.78
C ILE A 115 -6.52 9.88 -1.39
N THR A 116 -6.49 11.20 -1.17
CA THR A 116 -7.69 11.97 -0.81
C THR A 116 -8.77 11.87 -1.88
N HIS A 117 -8.41 12.02 -3.14
CA HIS A 117 -9.36 11.90 -4.27
C HIS A 117 -10.05 10.52 -4.32
N HIS A 118 -9.30 9.43 -4.14
CA HIS A 118 -9.89 8.09 -4.10
C HIS A 118 -10.66 7.80 -2.80
N GLN A 119 -10.29 8.44 -1.69
CA GLN A 119 -11.03 8.37 -0.44
C GLN A 119 -12.40 9.04 -0.57
N ASP A 120 -12.49 10.21 -1.21
CA ASP A 120 -13.76 10.91 -1.44
C ASP A 120 -14.72 10.06 -2.27
N LYS A 121 -14.21 9.45 -3.37
CA LYS A 121 -14.98 8.51 -4.19
C LYS A 121 -15.45 7.27 -3.42
N LEU A 122 -14.60 6.73 -2.55
CA LEU A 122 -14.98 5.63 -1.66
C LEU A 122 -16.09 6.06 -0.70
N GLY A 123 -16.01 7.26 -0.15
CA GLY A 123 -17.07 7.86 0.68
C GLY A 123 -18.39 7.96 -0.07
N GLU A 124 -18.39 8.51 -1.28
CA GLU A 124 -19.58 8.59 -2.14
C GLU A 124 -20.18 7.20 -2.43
N ALA A 125 -19.34 6.22 -2.76
CA ALA A 125 -19.79 4.84 -3.02
C ALA A 125 -20.38 4.17 -1.77
N LEU A 126 -19.81 4.43 -0.58
CA LEU A 126 -20.34 3.96 0.70
C LEU A 126 -21.71 4.57 1.01
N SER A 127 -21.87 5.88 0.84
CA SER A 127 -23.16 6.56 1.01
C SER A 127 -24.24 6.03 0.07
N ALA A 128 -23.85 5.61 -1.14
CA ALA A 128 -24.74 5.02 -2.13
C ALA A 128 -24.96 3.50 -1.96
N LEU A 129 -24.23 2.83 -1.03
CA LEU A 129 -24.18 1.38 -0.89
C LEU A 129 -23.82 0.65 -2.21
N ASP A 130 -22.96 1.26 -3.04
CA ASP A 130 -22.52 0.70 -4.32
C ASP A 130 -21.35 -0.27 -4.09
N TYR A 131 -21.68 -1.52 -3.72
CA TYR A 131 -20.67 -2.55 -3.38
C TYR A 131 -19.61 -2.79 -4.48
N PRO A 132 -19.94 -2.81 -5.79
CA PRO A 132 -18.93 -2.83 -6.84
C PRO A 132 -17.93 -1.68 -6.75
N GLN A 133 -18.40 -0.43 -6.65
CA GLN A 133 -17.52 0.74 -6.57
C GLN A 133 -16.77 0.84 -5.24
N ILE A 134 -17.39 0.43 -4.13
CA ILE A 134 -16.72 0.33 -2.82
C ILE A 134 -15.50 -0.59 -2.94
N SER A 135 -15.65 -1.76 -3.59
CA SER A 135 -14.55 -2.70 -3.76
C SER A 135 -13.43 -2.17 -4.65
N GLU A 136 -13.77 -1.41 -5.70
CA GLU A 136 -12.82 -0.77 -6.61
C GLU A 136 -12.04 0.34 -5.88
N TYR A 137 -12.75 1.28 -5.27
CA TYR A 137 -12.13 2.44 -4.63
C TYR A 137 -11.36 2.08 -3.35
N ALA A 138 -11.77 1.05 -2.60
CA ALA A 138 -10.96 0.54 -1.49
C ALA A 138 -9.61 -0.01 -1.97
N ALA A 139 -9.58 -0.68 -3.13
CA ALA A 139 -8.34 -1.16 -3.73
C ALA A 139 -7.48 0.00 -4.27
N ASP A 140 -8.09 1.01 -4.88
CA ASP A 140 -7.38 2.21 -5.33
C ASP A 140 -6.72 2.97 -4.18
N VAL A 141 -7.44 3.21 -3.07
CA VAL A 141 -6.88 3.87 -1.88
C VAL A 141 -5.66 3.10 -1.36
N ALA A 142 -5.75 1.78 -1.25
CA ALA A 142 -4.61 0.95 -0.82
C ALA A 142 -3.43 1.03 -1.79
N ASN A 143 -3.70 1.05 -3.10
CA ASN A 143 -2.67 1.23 -4.13
C ASN A 143 -2.01 2.61 -4.04
N CYS A 144 -2.77 3.69 -3.84
CA CYS A 144 -2.24 5.04 -3.67
C CYS A 144 -1.39 5.16 -2.39
N CYS A 145 -1.79 4.52 -1.29
CA CYS A 145 -0.97 4.43 -0.08
C CYS A 145 0.36 3.71 -0.33
N MET A 146 0.33 2.59 -1.07
CA MET A 146 1.54 1.89 -1.49
C MET A 146 2.43 2.78 -2.37
N MET A 147 1.85 3.52 -3.33
CA MET A 147 2.57 4.46 -4.19
C MET A 147 3.24 5.57 -3.39
N LEU A 148 2.57 6.14 -2.38
CA LEU A 148 3.14 7.14 -1.50
C LEU A 148 4.37 6.61 -0.76
N LEU A 149 4.27 5.39 -0.20
CA LEU A 149 5.41 4.74 0.45
C LEU A 149 6.59 4.54 -0.52
N ASP A 150 6.31 4.18 -1.77
CA ASP A 150 7.33 4.02 -2.82
C ASP A 150 8.00 5.36 -3.17
N VAL A 151 7.21 6.42 -3.38
CA VAL A 151 7.68 7.80 -3.64
C VAL A 151 8.55 8.32 -2.48
N MET A 152 8.21 7.95 -1.25
CA MET A 152 8.99 8.30 -0.05
C MET A 152 10.22 7.41 0.17
N GLY A 153 10.44 6.39 -0.68
CA GLY A 153 11.55 5.45 -0.55
C GLY A 153 11.42 4.51 0.66
N LEU A 154 10.20 4.30 1.16
CA LEU A 154 9.89 3.46 2.31
C LEU A 154 9.56 2.01 1.93
N LEU A 155 9.35 1.72 0.64
CA LEU A 155 9.26 0.36 0.13
C LEU A 155 10.62 -0.13 -0.37
N SER A 156 11.21 -1.09 0.36
CA SER A 156 12.43 -1.75 -0.07
C SER A 156 12.18 -2.58 -1.33
N ALA A 157 12.78 -2.18 -2.45
CA ALA A 157 12.86 -3.02 -3.64
C ALA A 157 13.84 -4.17 -3.37
N SER A 158 13.31 -5.29 -2.84
CA SER A 158 14.05 -6.53 -2.55
C SER A 158 15.07 -6.46 -1.41
N ALA A 159 14.96 -7.44 -0.52
CA ALA A 159 15.82 -7.60 0.65
C ALA A 159 17.19 -8.16 0.26
N GLU A 160 18.18 -7.28 0.12
CA GLU A 160 19.52 -7.58 0.63
C GLU A 160 19.71 -6.88 1.98
N PRO A 161 20.43 -7.49 2.94
CA PRO A 161 20.64 -6.90 4.26
C PRO A 161 21.66 -5.76 4.15
N THR A 162 21.23 -4.60 3.65
CA THR A 162 22.02 -3.38 3.77
C THR A 162 21.78 -2.78 5.13
N THR A 163 22.88 -2.66 5.88
CA THR A 163 23.05 -1.85 7.09
C THR A 163 22.23 -0.55 7.05
N PRO A 164 21.68 -0.11 8.20
CA PRO A 164 20.76 1.01 8.25
C PRO A 164 21.44 2.27 7.73
N LYS A 165 20.96 2.78 6.59
CA LYS A 165 21.27 4.13 6.15
C LYS A 165 20.47 5.08 7.05
N THR A 166 21.20 5.85 7.84
CA THR A 166 20.70 6.92 8.69
C THR A 166 19.77 7.82 7.88
N LEU A 167 18.52 7.98 8.35
CA LEU A 167 17.63 9.03 7.84
C LEU A 167 18.34 10.38 7.93
N PRO A 168 18.26 11.24 6.90
CA PRO A 168 18.70 12.62 7.05
C PRO A 168 17.81 13.30 8.10
N ARG A 169 18.45 13.93 9.09
CA ARG A 169 17.78 14.80 10.06
C ARG A 169 17.07 15.93 9.31
N ALA A 170 15.92 16.33 9.83
CA ALA A 170 15.06 17.41 9.34
C ALA A 170 15.70 18.82 9.48
N HIS A 171 16.88 19.01 8.90
CA HIS A 171 17.54 20.30 8.70
C HIS A 171 18.27 20.21 7.37
N ASP A 172 17.58 20.54 6.27
CA ASP A 172 18.12 21.21 5.08
C ASP A 172 17.26 20.92 3.85
N VAL A 173 16.21 21.74 3.63
CA VAL A 173 15.85 22.18 2.28
C VAL A 173 15.52 23.67 2.35
N MET A 174 16.48 24.44 1.83
CA MET A 174 16.41 25.80 1.28
C MET A 174 16.40 27.02 2.23
N MET A 175 17.64 27.42 2.54
CA MET A 175 18.15 28.77 2.30
C MET A 175 17.42 29.52 1.16
N PHE A 176 16.77 30.64 1.50
CA PHE A 176 16.72 31.81 0.62
C PHE A 176 17.38 32.98 1.35
N GLN A 177 18.29 33.63 0.64
CA GLN A 177 19.36 34.48 1.16
C GLN A 177 18.84 35.75 1.87
N ARG A 178 19.43 36.05 3.04
CA ARG A 178 19.55 37.44 3.54
C ARG A 178 20.60 38.16 2.70
N SER A 179 20.22 39.25 2.05
CA SER A 179 21.15 40.29 1.58
C SER A 179 21.11 41.48 2.53
N THR A 180 22.29 41.91 3.01
CA THR A 180 22.49 43.12 3.83
C THR A 180 23.25 44.21 3.05
N GLY A 181 22.59 45.35 2.82
CA GLY A 181 23.10 46.75 2.86
C GLY A 181 23.79 47.37 1.61
N PRO A 182 24.05 48.72 1.56
CA PRO A 182 23.44 49.85 2.31
C PRO A 182 23.19 51.17 1.48
N SER A 183 22.75 52.25 2.16
CA SER A 183 22.64 53.71 1.82
C SER A 183 21.40 54.21 1.05
N SER A 184 20.69 55.31 1.35
CA SER A 184 20.53 56.32 2.43
C SER A 184 19.47 57.34 1.90
N PRO A 185 18.99 58.38 2.60
CA PRO A 185 18.23 58.45 3.84
C PRO A 185 16.81 59.03 3.59
N ALA A 186 15.80 58.55 4.30
CA ALA A 186 14.60 59.33 4.55
C ALA A 186 14.20 59.09 6.00
N GLU A 187 14.63 60.03 6.82
CA GLU A 187 14.23 60.19 8.21
C GLU A 187 12.70 60.12 8.31
N ARG A 188 12.23 59.25 9.19
CA ARG A 188 11.11 59.57 10.06
C ARG A 188 11.27 58.80 11.36
N ASP A 189 11.65 59.56 12.37
CA ASP A 189 11.43 59.26 13.76
C ASP A 189 9.94 58.95 13.96
N GLU A 190 9.63 57.76 14.43
CA GLU A 190 8.37 57.44 15.09
C GLU A 190 8.62 56.18 15.94
N ARG A 191 9.28 56.37 17.09
CA ARG A 191 8.95 55.58 18.29
C ARG A 191 7.53 55.94 18.74
N ALA A 192 6.55 55.69 17.87
CA ALA A 192 5.18 55.54 18.32
C ALA A 192 5.19 54.29 19.20
N GLU A 193 5.01 54.47 20.51
CA GLU A 193 4.58 53.37 21.36
C GLU A 193 3.37 52.75 20.65
N PHE A 194 3.53 51.51 20.18
CA PHE A 194 2.42 50.77 19.60
C PHE A 194 1.46 50.48 20.74
N VAL A 195 0.50 51.39 20.95
CA VAL A 195 -0.56 51.23 21.93
C VAL A 195 -1.60 50.32 21.28
N VAL A 196 -1.72 49.12 21.81
CA VAL A 196 -2.79 48.19 21.45
C VAL A 196 -4.12 48.88 21.79
N PRO A 197 -5.05 49.04 20.82
CA PRO A 197 -6.32 49.71 21.10
C PRO A 197 -7.12 49.00 22.20
N GLU A 198 -7.97 49.75 22.90
CA GLU A 198 -8.85 49.19 23.92
C GLU A 198 -9.73 48.08 23.31
N GLY A 199 -9.72 46.90 23.93
CA GLY A 199 -10.40 45.70 23.41
C GLY A 199 -9.58 44.83 22.45
N TYR A 200 -8.33 45.20 22.13
CA TYR A 200 -7.42 44.41 21.28
C TYR A 200 -6.30 43.76 22.09
N ALA A 201 -5.76 42.65 21.60
CA ALA A 201 -4.61 41.95 22.18
C ALA A 201 -3.52 41.70 21.13
N LEU A 202 -2.25 41.74 21.55
CA LEU A 202 -1.14 41.28 20.71
C LEU A 202 -1.14 39.76 20.67
N VAL A 203 -1.29 39.21 19.47
CA VAL A 203 -1.25 37.76 19.25
C VAL A 203 0.00 37.39 18.43
N PRO A 204 0.58 36.19 18.65
CA PRO A 204 1.64 35.70 17.79
C PRO A 204 1.23 35.71 16.32
N LYS A 205 2.18 36.00 15.42
CA LYS A 205 1.94 35.97 13.96
C LYS A 205 1.53 34.57 13.46
N SER A 206 1.91 33.53 14.19
CA SER A 206 1.53 32.14 13.97
C SER A 206 1.56 31.37 15.28
N MET A 207 0.67 30.39 15.44
CA MET A 207 0.67 29.45 16.55
C MET A 207 0.44 28.03 16.02
N LEU A 208 1.04 27.04 16.69
CA LEU A 208 0.82 25.63 16.38
C LEU A 208 -0.42 25.15 17.14
N LEU A 209 -1.35 24.52 16.45
CA LEU A 209 -2.39 23.69 17.06
C LEU A 209 -1.98 22.24 16.83
N ASP A 210 -1.59 21.54 17.88
CA ASP A 210 -1.28 20.12 17.77
C ASP A 210 -2.57 19.28 17.64
N LYS A 211 -2.41 17.99 17.36
CA LYS A 211 -3.54 17.07 17.13
C LYS A 211 -4.48 16.94 18.35
N GLU A 212 -3.97 17.14 19.57
CA GLU A 212 -4.76 17.04 20.80
C GLU A 212 -5.62 18.30 20.97
N VAL A 213 -5.06 19.47 20.65
CA VAL A 213 -5.79 20.74 20.59
C VAL A 213 -6.89 20.71 19.51
N ILE A 214 -6.60 20.12 18.35
CA ILE A 214 -7.63 19.93 17.30
C ILE A 214 -8.76 19.01 17.81
N GLY A 215 -8.42 17.96 18.55
CA GLY A 215 -9.41 17.11 19.22
C GLY A 215 -10.27 17.88 20.23
N ALA A 216 -9.69 18.81 20.99
CA ALA A 216 -10.44 19.66 21.93
C ALA A 216 -11.40 20.61 21.20
N ILE A 217 -11.00 21.18 20.06
CA ILE A 217 -11.90 21.99 19.23
C ILE A 217 -13.09 21.17 18.75
N ASN A 218 -12.84 19.94 18.27
CA ASN A 218 -13.91 19.05 17.84
C ASN A 218 -14.83 18.64 18.98
N PHE A 219 -14.32 18.48 20.20
CA PHE A 219 -15.14 18.22 21.37
C PHE A 219 -16.09 19.38 21.69
N HIS A 220 -15.63 20.63 21.59
CA HIS A 220 -16.46 21.81 21.89
C HIS A 220 -17.44 22.16 20.77
N CYS A 221 -17.04 21.94 19.53
CA CYS A 221 -17.77 22.46 18.37
C CYS A 221 -18.42 21.36 17.53
N GLY A 222 -18.21 20.08 17.81
CA GLY A 222 -18.69 19.00 16.97
C GLY A 222 -19.72 18.12 17.68
N ASP A 223 -20.76 17.73 16.93
CA ASP A 223 -21.84 16.89 17.45
C ASP A 223 -21.46 15.39 17.47
N THR A 224 -21.85 14.71 18.54
CA THR A 224 -21.67 13.26 18.76
C THR A 224 -22.92 12.43 18.46
N ASP A 225 -24.03 13.06 18.06
CA ASP A 225 -25.27 12.33 17.80
C ASP A 225 -25.24 11.62 16.44
N GLU A 226 -24.95 10.32 16.47
CA GLU A 226 -24.76 9.46 15.29
C GLU A 226 -26.01 9.42 14.36
N GLU A 227 -27.22 9.70 14.88
CA GLU A 227 -28.47 9.65 14.10
C GLU A 227 -28.68 10.86 13.16
N GLU A 228 -28.10 12.03 13.47
CA GLU A 228 -28.14 13.23 12.62
C GLU A 228 -26.78 13.53 11.91
N GLY A 229 -25.89 12.53 11.92
CA GLY A 229 -24.59 12.57 11.23
C GLY A 229 -23.36 12.72 12.13
N GLY A 230 -23.47 12.54 13.45
CA GLY A 230 -22.42 12.90 14.40
C GLY A 230 -21.42 11.79 14.75
N GLN A 231 -20.18 11.92 14.24
CA GLN A 231 -18.98 11.92 15.10
C GLN A 231 -18.10 13.10 14.66
N PHE A 232 -18.73 14.30 14.67
CA PHE A 232 -18.35 15.63 14.14
C PHE A 232 -18.94 16.04 12.76
N GLY A 233 -20.02 15.40 12.27
CA GLY A 233 -20.68 15.68 10.98
C GLY A 233 -21.72 16.82 10.97
N GLN A 234 -21.86 17.56 12.06
CA GLN A 234 -22.40 18.93 12.12
C GLN A 234 -21.60 19.70 13.17
N TYR A 235 -21.34 20.99 12.93
CA TYR A 235 -20.56 21.83 13.84
C TYR A 235 -21.42 22.96 14.39
N ALA A 236 -21.35 23.17 15.71
CA ALA A 236 -21.85 24.36 16.39
C ALA A 236 -20.80 25.49 16.31
N ASP A 237 -21.25 26.74 16.39
CA ASP A 237 -20.36 27.88 16.39
C ASP A 237 -19.45 27.85 17.63
N GLY A 238 -18.14 28.02 17.42
CA GLY A 238 -17.14 28.11 18.48
C GLY A 238 -16.59 29.53 18.60
N ARG A 239 -16.46 30.04 19.83
CA ARG A 239 -15.85 31.34 20.08
C ARG A 239 -14.42 31.17 20.60
N LEU A 240 -13.49 31.78 19.87
CA LEU A 240 -12.09 31.89 20.27
C LEU A 240 -11.80 33.27 20.86
N TRP A 241 -11.06 33.33 21.96
CA TRP A 241 -10.58 34.60 22.50
C TRP A 241 -9.20 34.46 23.15
N VAL A 242 -8.49 35.58 23.19
CA VAL A 242 -7.22 35.72 23.90
C VAL A 242 -7.46 36.50 25.17
N GLY A 243 -7.05 35.93 26.30
CA GLY A 243 -7.30 36.53 27.61
C GLY A 243 -6.88 35.59 28.74
N TYR A 244 -7.56 35.71 29.88
CA TYR A 244 -7.38 34.78 30.99
C TYR A 244 -8.69 34.08 31.35
N VAL A 245 -8.57 32.86 31.84
CA VAL A 245 -9.64 32.11 32.53
C VAL A 245 -9.16 31.77 33.93
N LEU A 246 -10.08 31.45 34.83
CA LEU A 246 -9.73 30.95 36.17
C LEU A 246 -9.75 29.43 36.13
N ASP A 247 -8.68 28.78 36.60
CA ASP A 247 -8.69 27.34 36.81
C ASP A 247 -9.49 26.94 38.05
N ASP A 248 -9.63 25.64 38.30
CA ASP A 248 -10.38 25.09 39.44
C ASP A 248 -9.78 25.51 40.80
N ASP A 249 -8.52 25.91 40.82
CA ASP A 249 -7.80 26.41 41.99
C ASP A 249 -7.88 27.94 42.14
N GLY A 250 -8.56 28.63 41.20
CA GLY A 250 -8.72 30.08 41.16
C GLY A 250 -7.53 30.86 40.60
N ASN A 251 -6.54 30.19 40.02
CA ASN A 251 -5.40 30.83 39.37
C ASN A 251 -5.78 31.33 37.97
N LYS A 252 -5.08 32.39 37.52
CA LYS A 252 -5.28 32.94 36.19
C LYS A 252 -4.45 32.18 35.17
N VAL A 253 -5.12 31.53 34.23
CA VAL A 253 -4.50 30.89 33.06
C VAL A 253 -4.64 31.82 31.87
N HIS A 254 -3.52 32.39 31.42
CA HIS A 254 -3.47 33.26 30.25
C HIS A 254 -3.29 32.43 28.98
N GLY A 255 -4.02 32.72 27.90
CA GLY A 255 -3.94 31.89 26.71
C GLY A 255 -4.94 32.22 25.61
N LEU A 256 -4.92 31.37 24.59
CA LEU A 256 -6.01 31.21 23.62
C LEU A 256 -7.00 30.20 24.17
N HIS A 257 -8.26 30.60 24.27
CA HIS A 257 -9.34 29.79 24.82
C HIS A 257 -10.44 29.59 23.79
N ILE A 258 -11.15 28.47 23.89
CA ILE A 258 -12.34 28.16 23.09
C ILE A 258 -13.48 27.73 24.02
N ALA A 259 -14.70 28.08 23.62
CA ALA A 259 -15.94 27.54 24.14
C ALA A 259 -16.95 27.43 22.99
N THR A 260 -17.95 26.57 23.15
CA THR A 260 -19.14 26.61 22.30
C THR A 260 -19.88 27.94 22.48
N ASP A 261 -20.31 28.56 21.39
CA ASP A 261 -21.03 29.83 21.43
C ASP A 261 -22.51 29.64 21.80
N GLU A 262 -23.02 28.42 21.66
CA GLU A 262 -24.41 28.07 21.94
C GLU A 262 -24.66 27.77 23.43
N TYR A 263 -23.67 27.22 24.13
CA TYR A 263 -23.75 26.82 25.55
C TYR A 263 -22.57 27.34 26.38
N TRP A 264 -22.51 28.66 26.56
CA TRP A 264 -21.39 29.32 27.25
C TRP A 264 -21.18 28.86 28.71
N GLU A 265 -22.23 28.32 29.33
CA GLU A 265 -22.22 27.77 30.69
C GLU A 265 -21.43 26.47 30.85
N GLU A 266 -21.19 25.71 29.78
CA GLU A 266 -20.42 24.45 29.82
C GLU A 266 -18.93 24.67 30.05
N GLY A 267 -18.50 25.93 30.02
CA GLY A 267 -17.14 26.35 30.29
C GLY A 267 -16.29 26.40 29.03
N SER A 268 -14.99 26.53 29.25
CA SER A 268 -14.03 26.82 28.19
C SER A 268 -12.79 25.97 28.33
N THR A 269 -12.13 25.67 27.23
CA THR A 269 -10.84 25.01 27.23
C THR A 269 -9.73 25.94 26.75
N THR A 270 -8.63 25.97 27.51
CA THR A 270 -7.41 26.65 27.08
C THR A 270 -6.70 25.78 26.05
N LEU A 271 -6.61 26.28 24.82
CA LEU A 271 -5.94 25.59 23.71
C LEU A 271 -4.44 25.82 23.71
N VAL A 272 -4.02 27.04 24.04
CA VAL A 272 -2.60 27.40 24.13
C VAL A 272 -2.41 28.33 25.31
N GLU A 273 -1.61 27.91 26.29
CA GLU A 273 -1.22 28.78 27.39
C GLU A 273 -0.12 29.75 26.96
N PHE A 274 -0.27 31.01 27.35
CA PHE A 274 0.73 32.06 27.12
C PHE A 274 1.52 32.31 28.40
N PRO A 275 2.86 32.43 28.30
CA PRO A 275 3.66 32.80 29.45
C PRO A 275 3.22 34.16 29.97
N GLU A 276 3.19 34.30 31.29
CA GLU A 276 2.81 35.55 31.95
C GLU A 276 3.66 36.72 31.40
N ALA A 277 3.01 37.79 30.95
CA ALA A 277 3.65 38.88 30.19
C ALA A 277 4.86 39.51 30.92
N ARG A 278 4.88 39.44 32.26
CA ARG A 278 5.97 39.95 33.10
C ARG A 278 7.25 39.09 33.01
N ALA A 279 7.13 37.78 32.85
CA ALA A 279 8.27 36.88 32.67
C ALA A 279 8.85 36.93 31.23
N ALA A 280 8.01 37.24 30.23
CA ALA A 280 8.44 37.39 28.84
C ALA A 280 9.26 38.68 28.58
N LEU A 281 9.02 39.74 29.37
CA LEU A 281 9.77 41.00 29.30
C LEU A 281 11.12 40.94 30.02
N GLU A 282 11.29 40.07 31.03
CA GLU A 282 12.54 39.89 31.76
C GLU A 282 13.53 38.94 31.05
N ARG A 283 13.06 38.17 30.05
CA ARG A 283 13.92 37.38 29.15
C ARG A 283 14.26 38.16 27.88
N LYS A 284 15.04 39.23 28.02
CA LYS A 284 15.93 39.69 26.94
C LYS A 284 17.37 39.29 27.31
N PRO A 285 18.22 38.92 26.34
CA PRO A 285 19.59 38.48 26.59
C PRO A 285 20.43 39.54 27.29
#